data_AF-A0A375YVN9-F1
#
_entry.id   AF-A0A375YVN9-F1
#
_cell.length_a   1.000
_cell.length_b   1.000
_cell.length_c   1.000
_cell.angle_alpha   90.00
_cell.angle_beta   90.00
_cell.angle_gamma   90.00
#
_symmetry.space_group_name_H-M   'P 1'
#
loop_
_entity.id
_entity.type
_entity.pdbx_description
1 polymer ?
#
loop_
_entity_poly.entity_id
_entity_poly.type
_entity_poly.pdbx_seq_one_letter_code
_entity_poly.pdbx_strand_id
1 'polypeptide(L)'
;MFAARKRYKYVYNETATVALVIFGYVRSAAVSRESAGAALRAVRESLDWSLADLSAATGVSVMGLSYLERGARKPHKTTIQKVENGLGLPPGTYNRLLVASDPMAELAQLTGAKPTEGMSARPPGAIVVDRHGDTEVLEKYAEAQLEALNSVINRLPAKTSNEYETYILSVIGQCVKAELLAANSWRVAVNADPESASRIMRHLQAIDATRTELLQRMPTSLSARFDQACARSSLPEPVIAALLGITADEMWDIRNSGVIPPGALPRVRAFVEHAGD
;
A
#
# COMPACT_ATOMS: atom_id res chain seq x y z
N MET A 1 -38.62 22.69 24.68
CA MET A 1 -38.93 22.50 26.12
C MET A 1 -39.25 21.03 26.34
N PHE A 2 -38.66 20.43 27.38
CA PHE A 2 -38.47 19.00 27.61
C PHE A 2 -39.76 18.14 27.67
N ALA A 3 -39.69 16.93 27.11
CA ALA A 3 -40.57 15.80 27.42
C ALA A 3 -39.72 14.53 27.52
N ALA A 4 -39.96 13.55 28.37
CA ALA A 4 -40.61 13.46 29.67
C ALA A 4 -40.13 12.11 30.24
N ARG A 5 -39.73 12.07 31.50
CA ARG A 5 -39.41 10.83 32.24
C ARG A 5 -40.69 10.05 32.56
N LYS A 6 -40.62 8.71 32.59
CA LYS A 6 -41.08 7.79 33.67
C LYS A 6 -40.91 6.33 33.21
N ARG A 7 -39.90 5.60 33.70
CA ARG A 7 -39.89 4.71 34.89
C ARG A 7 -40.89 3.54 34.88
N TYR A 8 -40.30 2.39 34.54
CA TYR A 8 -40.52 0.99 34.92
C TYR A 8 -41.68 0.59 35.84
N LYS A 9 -42.30 -0.53 35.48
CA LYS A 9 -42.90 -1.51 36.39
C LYS A 9 -42.38 -2.90 36.01
N TYR A 10 -41.65 -3.55 36.93
CA TYR A 10 -41.40 -4.99 36.87
C TYR A 10 -42.53 -5.69 37.64
N VAL A 11 -43.11 -6.73 37.03
CA VAL A 11 -43.95 -7.70 37.71
C VAL A 11 -43.35 -9.06 37.39
N TYR A 12 -42.79 -9.72 38.41
CA TYR A 12 -42.44 -11.13 38.36
C TYR A 12 -43.71 -11.94 38.61
N ASN A 13 -43.97 -12.95 37.78
CA ASN A 13 -44.77 -14.09 38.20
C ASN A 13 -44.23 -15.37 37.56
N GLU A 14 -44.13 -16.40 38.40
CA GLU A 14 -43.54 -17.70 38.12
C GLU A 14 -44.51 -18.63 37.36
N THR A 15 -43.94 -19.55 36.58
CA THR A 15 -44.55 -20.79 36.05
C THR A 15 -45.73 -20.68 35.06
N ALA A 16 -45.44 -20.75 33.75
CA ALA A 16 -46.25 -21.48 32.77
C ALA A 16 -45.54 -21.55 31.41
N THR A 17 -45.14 -22.76 31.02
CA THR A 17 -44.71 -23.10 29.66
C THR A 17 -45.93 -23.27 28.77
N VAL A 18 -46.29 -22.32 27.90
CA VAL A 18 -46.99 -22.59 26.63
C VAL A 18 -46.58 -21.53 25.59
N ALA A 19 -46.27 -22.03 24.40
CA ALA A 19 -45.80 -21.31 23.22
C ALA A 19 -46.65 -20.11 22.81
N LEU A 20 -45.97 -19.00 22.48
CA LEU A 20 -46.48 -18.01 21.54
C LEU A 20 -45.42 -17.76 20.46
N VAL A 21 -45.81 -18.10 19.24
CA VAL A 21 -45.08 -17.91 17.99
C VAL A 21 -44.88 -16.40 17.79
N ILE A 22 -43.67 -15.91 18.06
CA ILE A 22 -43.15 -14.71 17.43
C ILE A 22 -42.35 -15.19 16.25
N PHE A 23 -42.69 -14.67 15.06
CA PHE A 23 -42.04 -14.82 13.77
C PHE A 23 -40.50 -14.83 13.92
N GLY A 24 -39.95 -16.00 14.20
CA GLY A 24 -38.54 -16.25 14.32
C GLY A 24 -37.97 -16.35 12.93
N TYR A 25 -37.73 -15.19 12.31
CA TYR A 25 -36.83 -15.12 11.18
C TYR A 25 -35.50 -15.70 11.67
N VAL A 26 -35.18 -16.88 11.18
CA VAL A 26 -33.96 -17.61 11.44
C VAL A 26 -32.80 -16.63 11.35
N ARG A 27 -32.19 -16.27 12.48
CA ARG A 27 -31.01 -15.42 12.55
C ARG A 27 -29.79 -16.26 12.14
N SER A 28 -29.77 -16.71 10.89
CA SER A 28 -28.68 -17.47 10.26
C SER A 28 -27.75 -16.51 9.50
N ALA A 29 -27.14 -15.57 10.22
CA ALA A 29 -26.08 -14.70 9.66
C ALA A 29 -25.15 -14.15 10.75
N ALA A 30 -24.79 -14.97 11.74
CA ALA A 30 -23.91 -14.61 12.84
C ALA A 30 -22.56 -15.35 12.81
N VAL A 31 -22.09 -15.68 11.60
CA VAL A 31 -20.66 -15.79 11.28
C VAL A 31 -20.37 -14.48 10.55
N SER A 32 -19.73 -13.56 11.26
CA SER A 32 -20.21 -12.18 11.32
C SER A 32 -19.20 -11.16 10.78
N ARG A 33 -19.67 -9.99 10.37
CA ARG A 33 -18.80 -8.90 9.87
C ARG A 33 -17.74 -8.51 10.92
N GLU A 34 -18.07 -8.73 12.18
CA GLU A 34 -17.25 -8.57 13.35
C GLU A 34 -16.07 -9.57 13.34
N SER A 35 -16.31 -10.85 13.02
CA SER A 35 -15.22 -11.85 12.91
C SER A 35 -14.35 -11.64 11.67
N ALA A 36 -14.94 -11.24 10.54
CA ALA A 36 -14.17 -10.84 9.36
C ALA A 36 -13.33 -9.57 9.63
N GLY A 37 -13.90 -8.59 10.34
CA GLY A 37 -13.20 -7.39 10.77
C GLY A 37 -12.08 -7.67 11.78
N ALA A 38 -12.29 -8.61 12.71
CA ALA A 38 -11.27 -9.04 13.67
C ALA A 38 -10.10 -9.77 12.99
N ALA A 39 -10.37 -10.56 11.95
CA ALA A 39 -9.32 -11.17 11.14
C ALA A 39 -8.47 -10.10 10.43
N LEU A 40 -9.08 -9.09 9.81
CA LEU A 40 -8.34 -7.97 9.21
C LEU A 40 -7.51 -7.19 10.24
N ARG A 41 -8.05 -7.00 11.46
CA ARG A 41 -7.30 -6.40 12.58
C ARG A 41 -6.06 -7.21 12.93
N ALA A 42 -6.18 -8.53 13.01
CA ALA A 42 -5.06 -9.40 13.33
C ALA A 42 -3.94 -9.30 12.29
N VAL A 43 -4.26 -9.18 11.00
CA VAL A 43 -3.25 -8.91 9.96
C VAL A 43 -2.56 -7.58 10.21
N ARG A 44 -3.33 -6.50 10.41
CA ARG A 44 -2.76 -5.18 10.67
C ARG A 44 -1.83 -5.19 11.89
N GLU A 45 -2.27 -5.80 12.98
CA GLU A 45 -1.49 -5.89 14.22
C GLU A 45 -0.25 -6.78 14.06
N SER A 46 -0.31 -7.83 13.23
CA SER A 46 0.86 -8.65 12.91
C SER A 46 1.93 -7.93 12.08
N LEU A 47 1.55 -6.82 11.42
CA LEU A 47 2.45 -5.91 10.71
C LEU A 47 2.95 -4.77 11.62
N ASP A 48 2.62 -4.78 12.92
CA ASP A 48 2.85 -3.70 13.88
C ASP A 48 2.26 -2.34 13.45
N TRP A 49 1.21 -2.35 12.61
CA TRP A 49 0.59 -1.14 12.10
C TRP A 49 -0.53 -0.64 13.01
N SER A 50 -0.55 0.67 13.28
CA SER A 50 -1.70 1.33 13.89
C SER A 50 -2.82 1.57 12.86
N LEU A 51 -4.01 1.94 13.33
CA LEU A 51 -5.08 2.39 12.43
C LEU A 51 -4.68 3.63 11.62
N ALA A 52 -3.77 4.46 12.13
CA ALA A 52 -3.26 5.63 11.42
C ALA A 52 -2.33 5.22 10.27
N ASP A 53 -1.48 4.21 10.49
CA ASP A 53 -0.56 3.71 9.47
C ASP A 53 -1.33 3.04 8.33
N LEU A 54 -2.32 2.20 8.65
CA LEU A 54 -3.21 1.63 7.63
C LEU A 54 -4.04 2.71 6.92
N SER A 55 -4.43 3.78 7.62
CA SER A 55 -5.13 4.93 7.02
C SER A 55 -4.24 5.66 6.02
N ALA A 56 -2.97 5.87 6.34
CA ALA A 56 -1.99 6.50 5.46
C ALA A 56 -1.73 5.62 4.22
N ALA A 57 -1.57 4.31 4.39
CA ALA A 57 -1.31 3.37 3.30
C ALA A 57 -2.49 3.20 2.33
N THR A 58 -3.74 3.32 2.81
CA THR A 58 -4.94 3.00 2.01
C THR A 58 -5.75 4.23 1.58
N GLY A 59 -5.52 5.38 2.21
CA GLY A 59 -6.35 6.57 2.07
C GLY A 59 -7.80 6.38 2.58
N VAL A 60 -8.06 5.35 3.40
CA VAL A 60 -9.34 5.15 4.10
C VAL A 60 -9.24 5.77 5.48
N SER A 61 -10.24 6.54 5.90
CA SER A 61 -10.19 7.22 7.20
C SER A 61 -10.05 6.23 8.37
N VAL A 62 -9.28 6.62 9.40
CA VAL A 62 -9.13 5.90 10.68
C VAL A 62 -10.47 5.46 11.26
N MET A 63 -11.49 6.34 11.21
CA MET A 63 -12.84 6.00 11.67
C MET A 63 -13.52 4.95 10.79
N GLY A 64 -13.34 5.01 9.46
CA GLY A 64 -13.83 4.01 8.52
C GLY A 64 -13.18 2.64 8.74
N LEU A 65 -11.87 2.61 8.98
CA LEU A 65 -11.12 1.40 9.34
C LEU A 65 -11.60 0.83 10.69
N SER A 66 -11.79 1.68 11.70
CA SER A 66 -12.33 1.27 12.99
C SER A 66 -13.73 0.65 12.88
N TYR A 67 -14.61 1.19 12.02
CA TYR A 67 -15.92 0.60 11.79
C TYR A 67 -15.85 -0.73 11.02
N LEU A 68 -14.93 -0.84 10.07
CA LEU A 68 -14.69 -2.06 9.31
C LEU A 68 -14.20 -3.19 10.24
N GLU A 69 -13.17 -2.94 11.04
CA GLU A 69 -12.61 -3.98 11.92
C GLU A 69 -13.54 -4.38 13.07
N ARG A 70 -14.54 -3.54 13.40
CA ARG A 70 -15.57 -3.86 14.39
C ARG A 70 -16.83 -4.44 13.76
N GLY A 71 -16.89 -4.61 12.43
CA GLY A 71 -18.09 -5.07 11.72
C GLY A 71 -19.29 -4.13 11.82
N ALA A 72 -19.10 -2.91 12.34
CA ALA A 72 -20.18 -2.03 12.80
C ALA A 72 -21.06 -1.48 11.66
N ARG A 73 -20.54 -1.45 10.43
CA ARG A 73 -21.25 -0.99 9.23
C ARG A 73 -20.92 -1.87 8.05
N LYS A 74 -21.82 -1.92 7.07
CA LYS A 74 -21.53 -2.53 5.77
C LYS A 74 -20.53 -1.63 5.01
N PRO A 75 -19.32 -2.11 4.72
CA PRO A 75 -18.33 -1.32 4.00
C PRO A 75 -18.65 -1.26 2.51
N HIS A 76 -18.21 -0.19 1.85
CA HIS A 76 -18.29 -0.09 0.39
C HIS A 76 -17.23 -1.00 -0.27
N LYS A 77 -17.55 -1.52 -1.46
CA LYS A 77 -16.64 -2.37 -2.25
C LYS A 77 -15.27 -1.71 -2.45
N THR A 78 -15.25 -0.42 -2.75
CA THR A 78 -14.02 0.37 -2.93
C THR A 78 -13.20 0.48 -1.65
N THR A 79 -13.84 0.59 -0.49
CA THR A 79 -13.17 0.59 0.82
C THR A 79 -12.53 -0.75 1.11
N ILE A 80 -13.23 -1.85 0.85
CA ILE A 80 -12.70 -3.21 1.02
C ILE A 80 -11.48 -3.43 0.14
N GLN A 81 -11.57 -3.09 -1.15
CA GLN A 81 -10.46 -3.24 -2.09
C GLN A 81 -9.22 -2.48 -1.63
N LYS A 82 -9.38 -1.24 -1.16
CA LYS A 82 -8.27 -0.42 -0.64
C LYS A 82 -7.62 -1.06 0.58
N VAL A 83 -8.43 -1.59 1.51
CA VAL A 83 -7.93 -2.23 2.74
C VAL A 83 -7.25 -3.57 2.46
N GLU A 84 -7.81 -4.40 1.58
CA GLU A 84 -7.19 -5.65 1.14
C GLU A 84 -5.83 -5.37 0.49
N ASN A 85 -5.77 -4.41 -0.44
CA ASN A 85 -4.52 -4.02 -1.09
C ASN A 85 -3.50 -3.48 -0.08
N GLY A 86 -3.92 -2.63 0.87
CA GLY A 86 -3.02 -2.06 1.88
C GLY A 86 -2.48 -3.08 2.88
N LEU A 87 -3.25 -4.14 3.16
CA LEU A 87 -2.82 -5.26 4.01
C LEU A 87 -2.09 -6.36 3.22
N GLY A 88 -1.90 -6.20 1.91
CA GLY A 88 -1.28 -7.20 1.06
C GLY A 88 -2.12 -8.47 0.87
N LEU A 89 -3.43 -8.40 1.10
CA LEU A 89 -4.36 -9.52 0.98
C LEU A 89 -4.87 -9.66 -0.45
N PRO A 90 -5.10 -10.90 -0.94
CA PRO A 90 -5.72 -11.12 -2.24
C PRO A 90 -7.10 -10.42 -2.35
N PRO A 91 -7.47 -9.88 -3.53
CA PRO A 91 -8.78 -9.30 -3.75
C PRO A 91 -9.92 -10.26 -3.39
N GLY A 92 -10.93 -9.77 -2.66
CA GLY A 92 -12.08 -10.56 -2.25
C GLY A 92 -11.87 -11.42 -0.99
N THR A 93 -10.71 -11.30 -0.33
CA THR A 93 -10.44 -11.93 0.97
C THR A 93 -11.54 -11.63 1.98
N TYR A 94 -11.96 -10.37 2.13
CA TYR A 94 -13.02 -9.98 3.06
C TYR A 94 -14.35 -10.70 2.78
N ASN A 95 -14.71 -10.92 1.51
CA ASN A 95 -15.93 -11.64 1.18
C ASN A 95 -15.84 -13.13 1.54
N ARG A 96 -14.64 -13.74 1.45
CA ARG A 96 -14.41 -15.11 1.92
C ARG A 96 -14.51 -15.18 3.44
N LEU A 97 -13.90 -14.22 4.15
CA LEU A 97 -13.97 -14.10 5.61
C LEU A 97 -15.41 -13.88 6.13
N LEU A 98 -16.28 -13.24 5.35
CA LEU A 98 -17.70 -13.07 5.71
C LEU A 98 -18.51 -14.37 5.71
N VAL A 99 -18.07 -15.38 4.96
CA VAL A 99 -18.80 -16.65 4.78
C VAL A 99 -18.07 -17.81 5.47
N ALA A 100 -16.78 -17.66 5.76
CA ALA A 100 -15.96 -18.65 6.42
C ALA A 100 -16.42 -18.92 7.86
N SER A 101 -16.63 -20.19 8.20
CA SER A 101 -17.01 -20.62 9.55
C SER A 101 -15.95 -20.28 10.60
N ASP A 102 -14.68 -20.26 10.21
CA ASP A 102 -13.55 -19.75 10.98
C ASP A 102 -12.73 -18.78 10.11
N PRO A 103 -12.99 -17.46 10.22
CA PRO A 103 -12.27 -16.46 9.43
C PRO A 103 -10.77 -16.38 9.76
N MET A 104 -10.34 -16.75 10.96
CA MET A 104 -8.94 -16.66 11.32
C MET A 104 -8.15 -17.81 10.68
N ALA A 105 -8.71 -19.02 10.69
CA ALA A 105 -8.12 -20.16 9.98
C ALA A 105 -8.11 -19.96 8.47
N GLU A 106 -9.19 -19.42 7.89
CA GLU A 106 -9.26 -19.05 6.47
C GLU A 106 -8.18 -18.03 6.11
N LEU A 107 -8.02 -16.98 6.94
CA LEU A 107 -6.99 -15.96 6.75
C LEU A 107 -5.57 -16.54 6.83
N ALA A 108 -5.32 -17.45 7.78
CA ALA A 108 -4.04 -18.15 7.91
C ALA A 108 -3.73 -19.04 6.70
N GLN A 109 -4.73 -19.69 6.10
CA GLN A 109 -4.56 -20.46 4.86
C GLN A 109 -4.26 -19.54 3.67
N LEU A 110 -4.93 -18.38 3.58
CA LEU A 110 -4.72 -17.41 2.51
C LEU A 110 -3.37 -16.70 2.58
N THR A 111 -2.79 -16.57 3.78
CA THR A 111 -1.49 -15.92 4.02
C THR A 111 -0.33 -16.91 4.15
N GLY A 112 -0.58 -18.17 4.51
CA GLY A 112 0.42 -19.21 4.82
C GLY A 112 0.66 -20.28 3.76
N ALA A 113 0.01 -20.25 2.60
CA ALA A 113 0.17 -21.29 1.58
C ALA A 113 1.54 -21.23 0.86
N LYS A 114 2.50 -22.04 1.34
CA LYS A 114 3.61 -22.58 0.54
C LYS A 114 3.02 -23.55 -0.51
N PRO A 115 3.50 -23.57 -1.77
CA PRO A 115 2.93 -24.46 -2.78
C PRO A 115 3.45 -25.89 -2.59
N THR A 116 2.60 -26.85 -2.20
CA THR A 116 2.45 -28.17 -2.88
C THR A 116 1.35 -29.05 -2.29
N GLU A 117 0.56 -29.61 -3.22
CA GLU A 117 -0.01 -30.97 -3.29
C GLU A 117 -1.13 -31.46 -2.34
N GLY A 118 -2.28 -31.83 -2.95
CA GLY A 118 -3.07 -32.98 -2.50
C GLY A 118 -4.60 -32.89 -2.47
N MET A 119 -5.26 -33.09 -3.63
CA MET A 119 -6.58 -33.72 -3.85
C MET A 119 -7.90 -33.11 -3.28
N SER A 120 -8.83 -32.77 -4.19
CA SER A 120 -9.97 -33.66 -4.52
C SER A 120 -10.76 -33.15 -5.74
N ALA A 121 -11.15 -34.08 -6.61
CA ALA A 121 -11.80 -33.84 -7.89
C ALA A 121 -13.28 -33.39 -7.77
N ARG A 122 -13.66 -32.33 -8.51
CA ARG A 122 -15.04 -31.98 -8.95
C ARG A 122 -14.98 -31.08 -10.21
N PRO A 123 -16.07 -30.96 -11.02
CA PRO A 123 -16.07 -31.02 -12.49
C PRO A 123 -15.69 -29.68 -13.17
N PRO A 124 -15.45 -29.69 -14.51
CA PRO A 124 -14.72 -28.61 -15.17
C PRO A 124 -15.61 -27.40 -15.42
N GLY A 125 -15.37 -26.38 -14.61
CA GLY A 125 -15.57 -24.98 -14.95
C GLY A 125 -14.39 -24.19 -14.40
N ALA A 126 -13.17 -24.68 -14.63
CA ALA A 126 -11.96 -24.06 -14.10
C ALA A 126 -11.72 -22.76 -14.85
N ILE A 127 -12.02 -21.64 -14.20
CA ILE A 127 -11.37 -20.37 -14.51
C ILE A 127 -9.91 -20.59 -14.10
N VAL A 128 -9.08 -21.01 -15.06
CA VAL A 128 -7.64 -21.03 -14.90
C VAL A 128 -7.22 -19.57 -14.84
N VAL A 129 -6.94 -19.07 -13.63
CA VAL A 129 -6.25 -17.79 -13.47
C VAL A 129 -4.83 -18.04 -13.92
N ASP A 130 -4.54 -17.64 -15.15
CA ASP A 130 -3.19 -17.70 -15.70
C ASP A 130 -2.32 -16.66 -14.97
N ARG A 131 -1.63 -17.12 -13.93
CA ARG A 131 -0.69 -16.29 -13.17
C ARG A 131 0.44 -15.74 -14.04
N HIS A 132 0.71 -16.38 -15.18
CA HIS A 132 1.68 -15.91 -16.17
C HIS A 132 1.15 -14.69 -16.93
N GLY A 133 -0.16 -14.69 -17.22
CA GLY A 133 -0.85 -13.52 -17.77
C GLY A 133 -0.84 -12.32 -16.82
N ASP A 134 -0.99 -12.54 -15.51
CA ASP A 134 -0.92 -11.46 -14.51
C ASP A 134 0.47 -10.82 -14.46
N THR A 135 1.56 -11.60 -14.55
CA THR A 135 2.93 -11.05 -14.58
C THR A 135 3.27 -10.37 -15.89
N GLU A 136 2.76 -10.87 -17.03
CA GLU A 136 2.90 -10.22 -18.34
C GLU A 136 2.20 -8.85 -18.36
N VAL A 137 1.03 -8.73 -17.73
CA VAL A 137 0.32 -7.45 -17.59
C VAL A 137 1.13 -6.46 -16.75
N LEU A 138 1.74 -6.91 -15.65
CA LEU A 138 2.60 -6.08 -14.80
C LEU A 138 3.85 -5.60 -15.54
N GLU A 139 4.44 -6.45 -16.37
CA GLU A 139 5.56 -6.11 -17.24
C GLU A 139 5.15 -5.04 -18.27
N LYS A 140 4.09 -5.26 -19.03
CA LYS A 140 3.55 -4.28 -20.00
C LYS A 140 3.21 -2.95 -19.35
N TYR A 141 2.72 -2.97 -18.11
CA TYR A 141 2.45 -1.74 -17.37
C TYR A 141 3.74 -0.98 -17.05
N ALA A 142 4.81 -1.67 -16.61
CA ALA A 142 6.11 -1.05 -16.36
C ALA A 142 6.74 -0.48 -17.64
N GLU A 143 6.62 -1.22 -18.75
CA GLU A 143 7.07 -0.78 -20.07
C GLU A 143 6.32 0.50 -20.52
N ALA A 144 4.99 0.53 -20.40
CA ALA A 144 4.19 1.69 -20.76
C ALA A 144 4.53 2.94 -19.92
N GLN A 145 4.89 2.77 -18.64
CA GLN A 145 5.37 3.89 -17.82
C GLN A 145 6.70 4.45 -18.34
N LEU A 146 7.63 3.57 -18.71
CA LEU A 146 8.91 3.99 -19.27
C LEU A 146 8.73 4.71 -20.61
N GLU A 147 7.84 4.22 -21.47
CA GLU A 147 7.51 4.89 -22.74
C GLU A 147 6.88 6.28 -22.51
N ALA A 148 5.95 6.39 -21.55
CA ALA A 148 5.34 7.66 -21.18
C ALA A 148 6.39 8.67 -20.69
N LEU A 149 7.33 8.24 -19.84
CA LEU A 149 8.43 9.07 -19.37
C LEU A 149 9.32 9.55 -20.53
N ASN A 150 9.74 8.64 -21.40
CA ASN A 150 10.54 8.98 -22.58
C ASN A 150 9.84 10.01 -23.48
N SER A 151 8.52 9.87 -23.67
CA SER A 151 7.71 10.83 -24.42
C SER A 151 7.72 12.23 -23.82
N VAL A 152 7.61 12.33 -22.48
CA VAL A 152 7.68 13.61 -21.76
C VAL A 152 9.08 14.22 -21.82
N ILE A 153 10.13 13.41 -21.67
CA ILE A 153 11.54 13.85 -21.73
C ILE A 153 11.90 14.39 -23.11
N ASN A 154 11.40 13.75 -24.18
CA ASN A 154 11.60 14.22 -25.54
C ASN A 154 10.95 15.59 -25.82
N ARG A 155 10.05 16.05 -24.95
CA ARG A 155 9.36 17.34 -25.02
C ARG A 155 9.90 18.36 -24.01
N LEU A 156 11.08 18.11 -23.44
CA LEU A 156 11.69 19.05 -22.51
C LEU A 156 11.87 20.43 -23.16
N PRO A 157 11.52 21.52 -22.44
CA PRO A 157 11.73 22.86 -22.95
C PRO A 157 13.24 23.16 -23.10
N ALA A 158 13.56 24.24 -23.83
CA ALA A 158 14.95 24.69 -23.93
C ALA A 158 15.52 25.02 -22.54
N LYS A 159 16.82 24.76 -22.33
CA LYS A 159 17.53 25.04 -21.07
C LYS A 159 17.44 26.51 -20.61
N THR A 160 17.17 27.42 -21.54
CA THR A 160 17.02 28.86 -21.30
C THR A 160 15.60 29.26 -20.88
N SER A 161 14.63 28.33 -20.93
CA SER A 161 13.26 28.60 -20.49
C SER A 161 13.20 28.81 -18.99
N ASN A 162 12.42 29.80 -18.55
CA ASN A 162 12.13 30.04 -17.14
C ASN A 162 11.36 28.89 -16.46
N GLU A 163 10.67 28.06 -17.24
CA GLU A 163 9.94 26.88 -16.76
C GLU A 163 10.79 25.60 -16.76
N TYR A 164 12.03 25.65 -17.26
CA TYR A 164 12.88 24.47 -17.44
C TYR A 164 13.07 23.68 -16.14
N GLU A 165 13.37 24.38 -15.05
CA GLU A 165 13.62 23.79 -13.74
C GLU A 165 12.36 23.13 -13.16
N THR A 166 11.24 23.87 -13.15
CA THR A 166 9.94 23.37 -12.69
C THR A 166 9.48 22.16 -13.50
N TYR A 167 9.74 22.16 -14.82
CA TYR A 167 9.41 21.04 -15.68
C TYR A 167 10.26 19.81 -15.34
N ILE A 168 11.58 19.95 -15.17
CA ILE A 168 12.45 18.84 -14.78
C ILE A 168 12.01 18.24 -13.45
N LEU A 169 11.73 19.05 -12.43
CA LEU A 169 11.25 18.56 -11.13
C LEU A 169 9.93 17.78 -11.27
N SER A 170 9.02 18.23 -12.14
CA SER A 170 7.79 17.50 -12.46
C SER A 170 8.08 16.12 -13.07
N VAL A 171 9.00 16.05 -14.04
CA VAL A 171 9.39 14.77 -14.66
C VAL A 171 10.09 13.84 -13.67
N ILE A 172 10.98 14.35 -12.82
CA ILE A 172 11.59 13.57 -11.73
C ILE A 172 10.49 13.00 -10.82
N GLY A 173 9.49 13.80 -10.46
CA GLY A 173 8.34 13.33 -9.70
C GLY A 173 7.52 12.24 -10.41
N GLN A 174 7.53 12.19 -11.75
CA GLN A 174 6.94 11.09 -12.52
C GLN A 174 7.83 9.84 -12.52
N CYS A 175 9.15 9.99 -12.67
CA CYS A 175 10.11 8.88 -12.55
C CYS A 175 9.94 8.15 -11.22
N VAL A 176 9.90 8.89 -10.11
CA VAL A 176 9.77 8.34 -8.75
C VAL A 176 8.48 7.54 -8.55
N LYS A 177 7.37 8.02 -9.14
CA LYS A 177 6.10 7.29 -9.12
C LYS A 177 6.19 6.00 -9.95
N ALA A 178 6.80 6.07 -11.12
CA ALA A 178 6.98 4.91 -12.00
C ALA A 178 7.91 3.86 -11.35
N GLU A 179 8.98 4.29 -10.67
CA GLU A 179 9.87 3.41 -9.90
C GLU A 179 9.11 2.68 -8.80
N LEU A 180 8.33 3.40 -7.98
CA LEU A 180 7.55 2.77 -6.91
C LEU A 180 6.53 1.75 -7.45
N LEU A 181 5.88 2.07 -8.57
CA LEU A 181 4.94 1.16 -9.22
C LEU A 181 5.66 -0.07 -9.79
N ALA A 182 6.77 0.12 -10.48
CA ALA A 182 7.56 -0.98 -11.03
C ALA A 182 8.18 -1.86 -9.93
N ALA A 183 8.59 -1.29 -8.80
CA ALA A 183 9.07 -2.04 -7.64
C ALA A 183 7.97 -2.91 -7.01
N ASN A 184 6.74 -2.39 -6.93
CA ASN A 184 5.58 -3.16 -6.51
C ASN A 184 5.28 -4.30 -7.49
N SER A 185 5.30 -4.03 -8.80
CA SER A 185 5.16 -5.05 -9.84
C SER A 185 6.25 -6.13 -9.75
N TRP A 186 7.50 -5.73 -9.50
CA TRP A 186 8.63 -6.64 -9.35
C TRP A 186 8.45 -7.56 -8.13
N ARG A 187 8.02 -7.01 -6.99
CA ARG A 187 7.79 -7.78 -5.75
C ARG A 187 6.72 -8.86 -5.95
N VAL A 188 5.74 -8.61 -6.80
CA VAL A 188 4.74 -9.61 -7.20
C VAL A 188 5.35 -10.63 -8.16
N ALA A 189 6.05 -10.17 -9.20
CA ALA A 189 6.62 -11.03 -10.23
C ALA A 189 7.73 -11.96 -9.71
N VAL A 190 8.59 -11.51 -8.80
CA VAL A 190 9.76 -12.30 -8.32
C VAL A 190 9.38 -13.64 -7.70
N ASN A 191 8.16 -13.75 -7.14
CA ASN A 191 7.64 -14.97 -6.53
C ASN A 191 6.83 -15.84 -7.52
N ALA A 192 6.52 -15.34 -8.71
CA ALA A 192 5.61 -15.97 -9.67
C ALA A 192 6.30 -16.32 -11.00
N ASP A 193 7.09 -15.39 -11.54
CA ASP A 193 7.87 -15.57 -12.77
C ASP A 193 9.21 -14.80 -12.68
N PRO A 194 10.33 -15.50 -12.51
CA PRO A 194 11.67 -14.91 -12.47
C PRO A 194 12.06 -14.16 -13.76
N GLU A 195 11.50 -14.55 -14.93
CA GLU A 195 11.85 -13.93 -16.20
C GLU A 195 11.19 -12.54 -16.33
N SER A 196 9.88 -12.43 -16.11
CA SER A 196 9.20 -11.14 -16.01
C SER A 196 9.76 -10.29 -14.87
N ALA A 197 10.13 -10.86 -13.71
CA ALA A 197 10.80 -10.12 -12.65
C ALA A 197 12.13 -9.51 -13.13
N SER A 198 12.92 -10.27 -13.90
CA SER A 198 14.17 -9.77 -14.49
C SER A 198 13.93 -8.66 -15.52
N ARG A 199 12.84 -8.72 -16.29
CA ARG A 199 12.41 -7.66 -17.20
C ARG A 199 11.99 -6.39 -16.47
N ILE A 200 11.15 -6.51 -15.45
CA ILE A 200 10.73 -5.37 -14.62
C ILE A 200 11.93 -4.73 -13.91
N MET A 201 12.90 -5.52 -13.43
CA MET A 201 14.14 -4.98 -12.85
C MET A 201 14.94 -4.14 -13.85
N ARG A 202 15.01 -4.54 -15.12
CA ARG A 202 15.64 -3.72 -16.18
C ARG A 202 14.89 -2.40 -16.40
N HIS A 203 13.56 -2.42 -16.36
CA HIS A 203 12.77 -1.18 -16.44
C HIS A 203 13.02 -0.27 -15.24
N LEU A 204 13.08 -0.80 -14.02
CA LEU A 204 13.44 -0.05 -12.81
C LEU A 204 14.79 0.65 -12.95
N GLN A 205 15.82 -0.09 -13.37
CA GLN A 205 17.16 0.46 -13.59
C GLN A 205 17.16 1.55 -14.67
N ALA A 206 16.38 1.40 -15.74
CA ALA A 206 16.26 2.40 -16.78
C ALA A 206 15.59 3.71 -16.28
N ILE A 207 14.55 3.58 -15.44
CA ILE A 207 13.87 4.74 -14.84
C ILE A 207 14.82 5.46 -13.87
N ASP A 208 15.53 4.73 -13.01
CA ASP A 208 16.50 5.32 -12.06
C ASP A 208 17.66 6.02 -12.78
N ALA A 209 18.17 5.43 -13.87
CA ALA A 209 19.19 6.06 -14.70
C ALA A 209 18.68 7.38 -15.31
N THR A 210 17.44 7.39 -15.76
CA THR A 210 16.79 8.58 -16.32
C THR A 210 16.59 9.67 -15.25
N ARG A 211 16.11 9.29 -14.06
CA ARG A 211 15.97 10.19 -12.90
C ARG A 211 17.32 10.83 -12.55
N THR A 212 18.38 10.03 -12.50
CA THR A 212 19.75 10.49 -12.22
C THR A 212 20.25 11.46 -13.30
N GLU A 213 20.00 11.19 -14.58
CA GLU A 213 20.36 12.09 -15.67
C GLU A 213 19.63 13.44 -15.56
N LEU A 214 18.34 13.43 -15.21
CA LEU A 214 17.55 14.64 -15.00
C LEU A 214 18.07 15.47 -13.83
N LEU A 215 18.45 14.82 -12.71
CA LEU A 215 19.07 15.51 -11.57
C LEU A 215 20.41 16.15 -11.93
N GLN A 216 21.23 15.50 -12.77
CA GLN A 216 22.50 16.06 -13.26
C GLN A 216 22.32 17.33 -14.10
N ARG A 217 21.14 17.56 -14.68
CA ARG A 217 20.82 18.81 -15.39
C ARG A 217 20.53 19.97 -14.44
N MET A 218 20.39 19.71 -13.13
CA MET A 218 20.16 20.69 -12.07
C MET A 218 21.25 20.63 -10.97
N PRO A 219 22.54 20.81 -11.32
CA PRO A 219 23.65 20.55 -10.40
C PRO A 219 23.72 21.51 -9.20
N THR A 220 23.06 22.67 -9.27
CA THR A 220 23.01 23.65 -8.19
C THR A 220 21.92 23.35 -7.16
N SER A 221 20.96 22.48 -7.49
CA SER A 221 19.86 22.12 -6.60
C SER A 221 20.38 21.29 -5.43
N LEU A 222 19.86 21.58 -4.23
CA LEU A 222 20.29 20.87 -3.02
C LEU A 222 19.91 19.38 -3.05
N SER A 223 18.79 19.02 -3.68
CA SER A 223 18.38 17.63 -3.88
C SER A 223 19.36 16.86 -4.76
N ALA A 224 19.78 17.42 -5.90
CA ALA A 224 20.77 16.77 -6.77
C ALA A 224 22.12 16.61 -6.08
N ARG A 225 22.58 17.64 -5.35
CA ARG A 225 23.82 17.56 -4.58
C ARG A 225 23.72 16.55 -3.44
N PHE A 226 22.56 16.46 -2.78
CA PHE A 226 22.30 15.49 -1.73
C PHE A 226 22.26 14.05 -2.24
N ASP A 227 21.58 13.81 -3.37
CA ASP A 227 21.54 12.51 -4.03
C ASP A 227 22.96 12.05 -4.42
N GLN A 228 23.76 12.95 -5.01
CA GLN A 228 25.17 12.66 -5.32
C GLN A 228 26.02 12.40 -4.07
N ALA A 229 25.83 13.17 -3.01
CA ALA A 229 26.52 12.97 -1.73
C ALA A 229 26.22 11.60 -1.13
N CYS A 230 24.95 11.16 -1.19
CA CYS A 230 24.55 9.82 -0.76
C CYS A 230 25.22 8.74 -1.63
N ALA A 231 25.21 8.90 -2.96
CA ALA A 231 25.79 7.93 -3.89
C ALA A 231 27.33 7.79 -3.76
N ARG A 232 28.03 8.84 -3.35
CA ARG A 232 29.49 8.82 -3.11
C ARG A 232 29.85 8.33 -1.71
N SER A 233 28.90 8.40 -0.77
CA SER A 233 29.14 7.95 0.59
C SER A 233 29.35 6.44 0.62
N SER A 234 30.33 5.99 1.40
CA SER A 234 30.49 4.57 1.73
C SER A 234 29.51 4.10 2.82
N LEU A 235 28.73 5.02 3.40
CA LEU A 235 27.79 4.73 4.46
C LEU A 235 26.46 4.19 3.88
N PRO A 236 25.84 3.18 4.52
CA PRO A 236 24.49 2.76 4.17
C PRO A 236 23.47 3.89 4.40
N GLU A 237 22.45 3.97 3.54
CA GLU A 237 21.40 4.99 3.64
C GLU A 237 20.75 5.10 5.02
N PRO A 238 20.44 4.00 5.75
CA PRO A 238 19.90 4.11 7.10
C PRO A 238 20.83 4.82 8.10
N VAL A 239 22.15 4.70 7.91
CA VAL A 239 23.15 5.39 8.74
C VAL A 239 23.18 6.87 8.39
N ILE A 240 23.13 7.21 7.10
CA ILE A 240 23.05 8.61 6.64
C ILE A 240 21.78 9.27 7.19
N ALA A 241 20.62 8.61 7.09
CA ALA A 241 19.35 9.10 7.65
C ALA A 241 19.46 9.35 9.16
N ALA A 242 20.05 8.43 9.92
CA ALA A 242 20.27 8.59 11.36
C ALA A 242 21.20 9.77 11.70
N LEU A 243 22.31 9.95 10.96
CA LEU A 243 23.24 11.08 11.13
C LEU A 243 22.54 12.42 10.88
N LEU A 244 21.69 12.46 9.87
CA LEU A 244 20.87 13.61 9.51
C LEU A 244 19.63 13.77 10.38
N GLY A 245 19.38 12.82 11.30
CA GLY A 245 18.19 12.71 12.14
C GLY A 245 16.90 12.94 11.37
N ILE A 246 16.76 12.21 10.27
CA ILE A 246 15.58 12.14 9.40
C ILE A 246 15.14 10.68 9.26
N THR A 247 13.89 10.46 8.87
CA THR A 247 13.37 9.13 8.54
C THR A 247 13.81 8.69 7.14
N ALA A 248 13.61 7.41 6.81
CA ALA A 248 13.83 6.91 5.45
C ALA A 248 12.90 7.60 4.43
N ASP A 249 11.65 7.88 4.82
CA ASP A 249 10.69 8.59 3.97
C ASP A 249 11.12 10.05 3.75
N GLU A 250 11.60 10.73 4.79
CA GLU A 250 12.15 12.08 4.65
C GLU A 250 13.42 12.08 3.79
N MET A 251 14.29 11.08 3.94
CA MET A 251 15.46 10.92 3.07
C MET A 251 15.06 10.72 1.60
N TRP A 252 14.02 9.93 1.36
CA TRP A 252 13.43 9.74 0.03
C TRP A 252 12.86 11.05 -0.52
N ASP A 253 12.11 11.81 0.28
CA ASP A 253 11.53 13.09 -0.11
C ASP A 253 12.61 14.12 -0.46
N ILE A 254 13.70 14.21 0.32
CA ILE A 254 14.80 15.13 0.04
C ILE A 254 15.43 14.83 -1.32
N ARG A 255 15.70 13.54 -1.61
CA ARG A 255 16.35 13.12 -2.86
C ARG A 255 15.47 13.34 -4.09
N ASN A 256 14.16 13.18 -3.93
CA ASN A 256 13.24 13.08 -5.06
C ASN A 256 12.38 14.32 -5.29
N SER A 257 12.13 15.11 -4.25
CA SER A 257 11.27 16.31 -4.32
C SER A 257 11.96 17.58 -3.81
N GLY A 258 13.11 17.45 -3.14
CA GLY A 258 13.80 18.57 -2.50
C GLY A 258 13.10 19.11 -1.25
N VAL A 259 12.06 18.42 -0.75
CA VAL A 259 11.41 18.75 0.51
C VAL A 259 12.33 18.35 1.67
N ILE A 260 12.79 19.35 2.42
CA ILE A 260 13.70 19.13 3.55
C ILE A 260 12.99 19.55 4.85
N PRO A 261 12.93 18.68 5.87
CA PRO A 261 12.43 19.05 7.18
C PRO A 261 13.20 20.27 7.74
N PRO A 262 12.53 21.30 8.30
CA PRO A 262 13.19 22.52 8.74
C PRO A 262 14.35 22.29 9.72
N GLY A 263 14.23 21.28 10.59
CA GLY A 263 15.28 20.89 11.55
C GLY A 263 16.45 20.12 10.96
N ALA A 264 16.34 19.63 9.72
CA ALA A 264 17.37 18.83 9.05
C ALA A 264 18.23 19.66 8.08
N LEU A 265 17.74 20.80 7.59
CA LEU A 265 18.41 21.60 6.56
C LEU A 265 19.89 21.94 6.84
N PRO A 266 20.30 22.37 8.05
CA PRO A 266 21.71 22.65 8.34
C PRO A 266 22.58 21.39 8.22
N ARG A 267 22.08 20.23 8.69
CA ARG A 267 22.80 18.96 8.67
C ARG A 267 22.91 18.40 7.25
N VAL A 268 21.84 18.51 6.46
CA VAL A 268 21.82 18.13 5.03
C VAL A 268 22.85 18.95 4.25
N ARG A 269 22.91 20.27 4.46
CA ARG A 269 23.92 21.12 3.80
C ARG A 269 25.35 20.74 4.20
N ALA A 270 25.59 20.57 5.51
CA ALA A 270 26.90 20.16 6.00
C ALA A 270 27.35 18.81 5.44
N PHE A 271 26.43 17.84 5.34
CA PHE A 271 26.70 16.53 4.74
C PHE A 271 27.06 16.64 3.25
N VAL A 272 26.32 17.44 2.49
CA VAL A 272 26.59 17.70 1.07
C VAL A 272 27.94 18.37 0.85
N GLU A 273 28.33 19.30 1.73
CA GLU A 273 29.63 19.97 1.66
C GLU A 273 30.77 18.99 1.93
N HIS A 274 30.65 18.14 2.95
CA HIS A 274 31.70 17.16 3.29
C HIS A 274 31.82 16.00 2.30
N ALA A 275 30.74 15.62 1.62
CA ALA A 275 30.79 14.58 0.57
C ALA A 275 31.23 15.12 -0.80
N GLY A 276 31.44 16.44 -0.92
CA GLY A 276 31.90 17.12 -2.13
C GLY A 276 33.42 17.22 -2.24
N ASP A 277 34.14 17.06 -1.14
CA ASP A 277 35.61 16.99 -1.03
C ASP A 277 36.11 15.53 -1.11
#